data_AF-A0A9P8CNC7-F1
#
_entry.id   AF-A0A9P8CNC7-F1
#
_cell.length_a   1.000
_cell.length_b   1.000
_cell.length_c   1.000
_cell.angle_alpha   90.00
_cell.angle_beta   90.00
_cell.angle_gamma   90.00
#
_symmetry.space_group_name_H-M   'P 1'
#
loop_
_entity.id
_entity.type
_entity.pdbx_description
1 polymer ?
#
loop_
_entity_poly.entity_id
_entity_poly.type
_entity_poly.pdbx_seq_one_letter_code
_entity_poly.pdbx_strand_id
1 'polypeptide(L)'
;MSASYAVYKLKSHLAMQDPDMPSPRFHTVIFVETTAQGHGSGVKHHVTGDIVQGMHYESEACHNPFESETLHSKELLGYTSASDYPTEFENLLKTLPPPPKQKAFNTQTLKTEPVKSWNPLTFYEPGEARAPLRKCTEWTEQQAIPALQKAGLIVQK
;
A
#
# COMPACT_ATOMS: atom_id res chain seq x y z
N MET A 1 3.67 19.71 25.74
CA MET A 1 3.64 19.40 24.29
C MET A 1 3.66 17.88 24.19
N SER A 2 2.61 17.27 23.65
CA SER A 2 2.61 15.83 23.35
C SER A 2 3.67 15.56 22.30
N ALA A 3 4.47 14.51 22.49
CA ALA A 3 5.42 14.07 21.48
C ALA A 3 4.67 13.67 20.20
N SER A 4 5.26 13.92 19.04
CA SER A 4 4.64 13.64 17.74
C SER A 4 5.64 12.93 16.82
N TYR A 5 5.19 11.94 16.07
CA TYR A 5 5.99 11.25 15.07
C TYR A 5 5.72 11.80 13.67
N ALA A 6 6.76 11.90 12.85
CA ALA A 6 6.62 12.29 11.46
C ALA A 6 6.06 11.11 10.65
N VAL A 7 5.08 11.40 9.78
CA VAL A 7 4.44 10.41 8.93
C VAL A 7 4.76 10.73 7.48
N TYR A 8 5.32 9.76 6.78
CA TYR A 8 5.75 9.90 5.39
C TYR A 8 5.01 8.92 4.48
N LYS A 9 4.87 9.30 3.21
CA LYS A 9 4.61 8.38 2.11
C LYS A 9 5.94 8.08 1.45
N LEU A 10 6.24 6.79 1.30
CA LEU A 10 7.43 6.32 0.60
C LEU A 10 7.01 5.57 -0.66
N LYS A 11 7.71 5.82 -1.76
CA LYS A 11 7.57 5.08 -3.02
C LYS A 11 8.89 4.39 -3.31
N SER A 12 8.86 3.09 -3.51
CA SER A 12 10.03 2.29 -3.88
C SER A 12 9.85 1.62 -5.25
N HIS A 13 10.93 1.51 -6.01
CA HIS A 13 10.94 0.78 -7.28
C HIS A 13 10.56 -0.69 -7.06
N LEU A 14 9.67 -1.20 -7.92
CA LEU A 14 9.36 -2.62 -7.95
C LEU A 14 10.46 -3.38 -8.69
N ALA A 15 10.81 -4.56 -8.18
CA ALA A 15 11.72 -5.47 -8.89
C ALA A 15 11.18 -5.90 -10.26
N MET A 16 9.85 -6.04 -10.38
CA MET A 16 9.18 -6.38 -11.63
C MET A 16 7.88 -5.59 -11.78
N GLN A 17 7.66 -5.01 -12.96
CA GLN A 17 6.44 -4.32 -13.30
C GLN A 17 5.35 -5.31 -13.73
N ASP A 18 4.09 -4.99 -13.43
CA ASP A 18 2.97 -5.79 -13.91
C ASP A 18 2.65 -5.41 -15.36
N PRO A 19 2.71 -6.35 -16.32
CA PRO A 19 2.47 -6.03 -17.73
C PRO A 19 1.04 -5.57 -18.01
N ASP A 20 0.07 -5.87 -17.13
CA ASP A 20 -1.31 -5.42 -17.26
C ASP A 20 -1.59 -4.08 -16.56
N MET A 21 -0.54 -3.36 -16.11
CA MET A 21 -0.67 -2.03 -15.49
C MET A 21 0.23 -0.99 -16.17
N PRO A 22 -0.17 0.30 -16.19
CA PRO A 22 0.69 1.36 -16.71
C PRO A 22 2.01 1.46 -15.94
N SER A 23 3.13 1.61 -16.65
CA SER A 23 4.48 1.74 -16.07
C SER A 23 4.95 3.20 -16.07
N PRO A 24 5.75 3.66 -15.07
CA PRO A 24 6.25 2.91 -13.92
C PRO A 24 5.25 2.82 -12.77
N ARG A 25 5.30 1.69 -12.04
CA ARG A 25 4.62 1.47 -10.77
C ARG A 25 5.64 1.35 -9.64
N PHE A 26 5.21 1.76 -8.45
CA PHE A 26 5.99 1.74 -7.22
C PHE A 26 5.27 0.91 -6.15
N HIS A 27 6.04 0.37 -5.21
CA HIS A 27 5.49 -0.03 -3.92
C HIS A 27 5.32 1.23 -3.08
N THR A 28 4.08 1.55 -2.71
CA THR A 28 3.75 2.77 -1.97
C THR A 28 3.31 2.42 -0.55
N VAL A 29 4.01 2.96 0.45
CA VAL A 29 3.77 2.65 1.86
C VAL A 29 3.63 3.93 2.69
N ILE A 30 2.98 3.82 3.84
CA ILE A 30 2.99 4.85 4.87
C ILE A 30 4.08 4.47 5.88
N PHE A 31 4.95 5.40 6.24
CA PHE A 31 6.03 5.20 7.19
C PHE A 31 5.92 6.18 8.35
N VAL A 32 5.93 5.68 9.58
CA VAL A 32 5.93 6.50 10.79
C VAL A 32 7.31 6.42 11.42
N GLU A 33 8.04 7.54 11.43
CA GLU A 33 9.38 7.64 11.99
C GLU A 33 9.30 7.80 13.52
N THR A 34 9.56 6.71 14.24
CA THR A 34 9.47 6.63 15.70
C THR A 34 10.81 6.67 16.42
N THR A 35 11.90 6.46 15.66
CA THR A 35 13.29 6.37 16.11
C THR A 35 13.57 5.33 17.21
N ALA A 36 12.62 4.42 17.47
CA ALA A 36 12.70 3.43 18.53
C ALA A 36 13.87 2.43 18.38
N GLN A 37 14.36 2.23 17.16
CA GLN A 37 15.48 1.33 16.83
C GLN A 37 16.70 2.10 16.29
N GLY A 38 16.78 3.41 16.54
CA GLY A 38 17.85 4.28 16.03
C GLY A 38 17.36 5.39 15.10
N HIS A 39 18.27 6.25 14.67
CA HIS A 39 17.96 7.38 13.79
C HIS A 39 17.36 6.91 12.45
N GLY A 40 16.27 7.52 12.01
CA GLY A 40 15.57 7.14 10.77
C GLY A 40 14.67 5.92 10.90
N SER A 41 14.62 5.25 12.06
CA SER A 41 13.81 4.04 12.26
C SER A 41 12.36 4.34 12.57
N GLY A 42 11.53 3.35 12.29
CA GLY A 42 10.09 3.52 12.36
C GLY A 42 9.34 2.24 12.00
N VAL A 43 8.11 2.43 11.56
CA VAL A 43 7.21 1.35 11.19
C VAL A 43 6.58 1.67 9.84
N LYS A 44 6.58 0.69 8.94
CA LYS A 44 5.86 0.76 7.66
C LYS A 44 4.48 0.16 7.84
N HIS A 45 3.47 0.83 7.29
CA HIS A 45 2.11 0.35 7.13
C HIS A 45 1.83 0.23 5.63
N HIS A 46 1.47 -0.98 5.20
CA HIS A 46 1.24 -1.26 3.79
C HIS A 46 0.32 -2.45 3.58
N VAL A 47 -0.03 -2.68 2.32
CA VAL A 47 -0.57 -3.96 1.89
C VAL A 47 0.49 -4.72 1.09
N THR A 48 0.65 -6.00 1.43
CA THR A 48 1.59 -6.92 0.82
C THR A 48 0.85 -8.09 0.17
N GLY A 49 1.54 -8.91 -0.62
CA GLY A 49 0.97 -10.00 -1.41
C GLY A 49 0.83 -9.65 -2.90
N ASP A 50 -0.01 -10.38 -3.61
CA ASP A 50 -0.19 -10.25 -5.05
C ASP A 50 -1.66 -10.22 -5.46
N ILE A 51 -1.92 -9.92 -6.73
CA ILE A 51 -3.30 -9.83 -7.25
C ILE A 51 -3.86 -11.16 -7.76
N VAL A 52 -3.14 -12.28 -7.59
CA VAL A 52 -3.62 -13.63 -7.86
C VAL A 52 -4.25 -14.23 -6.61
N GLN A 53 -3.56 -14.14 -5.47
CA GLN A 53 -4.04 -14.61 -4.16
C GLN A 53 -4.82 -13.53 -3.40
N GLY A 54 -4.57 -12.26 -3.73
CA GLY A 54 -5.04 -11.11 -2.98
C GLY A 54 -3.95 -10.55 -2.07
N MET A 55 -4.14 -9.30 -1.69
CA MET A 55 -3.23 -8.59 -0.80
C MET A 55 -3.81 -8.54 0.61
N HIS A 56 -2.96 -8.34 1.61
CA HIS A 56 -3.37 -8.14 2.99
C HIS A 56 -2.58 -7.01 3.62
N TYR A 57 -3.20 -6.36 4.62
CA TYR A 57 -2.54 -5.31 5.39
C TYR A 57 -1.57 -5.91 6.40
N GLU A 58 -0.41 -5.28 6.53
CA GLU A 58 0.54 -5.56 7.60
C GLU A 58 1.26 -4.27 8.06
N SER A 59 1.84 -4.34 9.26
CA SER A 59 2.73 -3.31 9.79
C SER A 59 4.03 -3.93 10.26
N GLU A 60 5.16 -3.38 9.81
CA GLU A 60 6.49 -3.94 10.07
C GLU A 60 7.48 -2.87 10.55
N ALA A 61 8.32 -3.21 11.52
CA ALA A 61 9.43 -2.36 11.93
C ALA A 61 10.44 -2.19 10.78
N CYS A 62 10.98 -0.99 10.62
CA CYS A 62 11.91 -0.65 9.55
C CYS A 62 13.03 0.25 10.07
N HIS A 63 14.28 -0.14 9.83
CA HIS A 63 15.43 0.52 10.42
C HIS A 63 15.76 1.90 9.82
N ASN A 64 15.97 2.00 8.51
CA ASN A 64 16.07 3.30 7.85
C ASN A 64 15.69 3.13 6.37
N PRO A 65 14.42 3.37 6.00
CA PRO A 65 14.01 3.21 4.61
C PRO A 65 14.61 4.28 3.69
N PHE A 66 15.19 5.35 4.24
CA PHE A 66 15.77 6.46 3.47
C PHE A 66 17.11 6.12 2.84
N GLU A 67 17.79 5.07 3.32
CA GLU A 67 19.05 4.57 2.78
C GLU A 67 18.86 3.46 1.73
N SER A 68 17.62 3.05 1.47
CA SER A 68 17.35 2.01 0.48
C SER A 68 17.62 2.51 -0.94
N GLU A 69 18.44 1.78 -1.70
CA GLU A 69 18.67 2.03 -3.13
C GLU A 69 17.39 1.97 -3.98
N THR A 70 16.37 1.25 -3.50
CA THR A 70 15.09 1.15 -4.18
C THR A 70 14.17 2.34 -3.93
N LEU A 71 14.49 3.22 -2.97
CA LEU A 71 13.65 4.37 -2.64
C LEU A 71 13.63 5.34 -3.82
N HIS A 72 12.45 5.54 -4.38
CA HIS A 72 12.20 6.49 -5.45
C HIS A 72 11.87 7.88 -4.90
N SER A 73 11.00 7.96 -3.89
CA SER A 73 10.64 9.24 -3.29
C SER A 73 10.13 9.13 -1.85
N LYS A 74 10.29 10.25 -1.12
CA LYS A 74 9.79 10.49 0.23
C LYS A 74 8.95 11.76 0.24
N GLU A 75 7.76 11.68 0.79
CA GLU A 75 6.85 12.83 0.96
C GLU A 75 6.37 12.88 2.41
N LEU A 76 6.54 14.02 3.09
CA LEU A 76 5.98 14.23 4.42
C LEU A 76 4.47 14.43 4.30
N LEU A 77 3.69 13.55 4.93
CA LEU A 77 2.23 13.65 4.97
C LEU A 77 1.73 14.49 6.13
N GLY A 78 2.51 14.57 7.22
CA GLY A 78 2.17 15.29 8.44
C GLY A 78 2.75 14.62 9.67
N TYR A 79 2.06 14.77 10.79
CA TYR A 79 2.47 14.23 12.09
C TYR A 79 1.32 13.49 12.77
N THR A 80 1.67 12.49 13.58
CA THR A 80 0.73 11.78 14.47
C THR A 80 1.13 11.96 15.92
N SER A 81 0.17 11.93 16.85
CA SER A 81 0.45 11.96 18.28
C SER A 81 1.14 10.65 18.71
N ALA A 82 2.18 10.76 19.52
CA ALA A 82 2.82 9.59 20.13
C ALA A 82 1.90 8.87 21.13
N SER A 83 0.83 9.51 21.63
CA SER A 83 -0.18 8.85 22.47
C SER A 83 -1.07 7.89 21.71
N ASP A 84 -1.30 8.15 20.43
CA ASP A 84 -2.29 7.45 19.61
C ASP A 84 -1.61 6.36 18.77
N TYR A 85 -0.29 6.49 18.57
CA TYR A 85 0.53 5.58 17.79
C TYR A 85 1.19 4.50 18.66
N PRO A 86 1.17 3.20 18.25
CA PRO A 86 0.68 2.67 16.97
C PRO A 86 -0.80 2.24 16.96
N THR A 87 -1.45 2.19 18.12
CA THR A 87 -2.74 1.51 18.31
C THR A 87 -3.85 2.03 17.40
N GLU A 88 -4.06 3.34 17.32
CA GLU A 88 -5.15 3.92 16.51
C GLU A 88 -4.90 3.78 15.01
N PHE A 89 -3.63 3.81 14.58
CA PHE A 89 -3.25 3.52 13.20
C PHE A 89 -3.61 2.08 12.83
N GLU A 90 -3.23 1.11 13.65
CA GLU A 90 -3.54 -0.30 13.38
C GLU A 90 -5.04 -0.56 13.39
N ASN A 91 -5.76 -0.04 14.38
CA ASN A 91 -7.20 -0.20 14.49
C ASN A 91 -7.91 0.31 13.23
N LEU A 92 -7.55 1.51 12.75
CA LEU A 92 -8.14 2.08 11.55
C LEU A 92 -7.73 1.31 10.29
N LEU A 93 -6.44 1.08 10.07
CA LEU A 93 -5.95 0.51 8.81
C LEU A 93 -6.39 -0.95 8.62
N LYS A 94 -6.54 -1.73 9.71
CA LYS A 94 -7.09 -3.09 9.66
C LYS A 94 -8.56 -3.14 9.21
N THR A 95 -9.31 -2.03 9.34
CA THR A 95 -10.71 -1.96 8.87
C THR A 95 -10.82 -1.68 7.36
N LEU A 96 -9.74 -1.23 6.73
CA LEU A 96 -9.76 -0.87 5.30
C LEU A 96 -9.56 -2.14 4.45
N PRO A 97 -10.43 -2.40 3.46
CA PRO A 97 -10.31 -3.61 2.64
C PRO A 97 -9.05 -3.55 1.77
N PRO A 98 -8.13 -4.53 1.91
CA PRO A 98 -6.97 -4.60 1.03
C PRO A 98 -7.40 -4.94 -0.40
N PRO A 99 -6.55 -4.70 -1.41
CA PRO A 99 -6.84 -5.13 -2.77
C PRO A 99 -7.12 -6.64 -2.84
N PRO A 100 -8.28 -7.07 -3.37
CA PRO A 100 -8.63 -8.48 -3.44
C PRO A 100 -7.84 -9.18 -4.55
N LYS A 101 -8.04 -10.50 -4.67
CA LYS A 101 -7.68 -11.24 -5.88
C LYS A 101 -8.38 -10.65 -7.11
N GLN A 102 -7.63 -10.48 -8.18
CA GLN A 102 -8.07 -9.82 -9.42
C GLN A 102 -7.60 -10.56 -10.68
N LYS A 103 -6.65 -11.49 -10.56
CA LYS A 103 -6.18 -12.34 -11.66
C LYS A 103 -6.36 -13.81 -11.32
N ALA A 104 -6.53 -14.62 -12.35
CA ALA A 104 -6.54 -16.08 -12.25
C ALA A 104 -5.86 -16.69 -13.47
N PHE A 105 -5.48 -17.95 -13.36
CA PHE A 105 -4.95 -18.70 -14.51
C PHE A 105 -6.09 -19.07 -15.46
N ASN A 106 -5.98 -18.63 -16.71
CA ASN A 106 -6.90 -18.97 -17.78
C ASN A 106 -6.36 -20.20 -18.52
N THR A 107 -7.06 -21.33 -18.42
CA THR A 107 -6.65 -22.60 -19.04
C THR A 107 -6.77 -22.59 -20.57
N GLN A 108 -7.54 -21.66 -21.15
CA GLN A 108 -7.69 -21.56 -22.60
C GLN A 108 -6.51 -20.84 -23.25
N THR A 109 -5.98 -19.79 -22.60
CA THR A 109 -4.87 -18.98 -23.10
C THR A 109 -3.52 -19.38 -22.48
N LEU A 110 -3.54 -20.19 -21.42
CA LEU A 110 -2.41 -20.59 -20.60
C LEU A 110 -1.66 -19.39 -19.96
N LYS A 111 -2.40 -18.35 -19.58
CA LYS A 111 -1.87 -17.12 -18.98
C LYS A 111 -2.57 -16.78 -17.68
N THR A 112 -1.88 -16.02 -16.81
CA THR A 112 -2.49 -15.38 -15.65
C THR A 112 -3.10 -14.05 -16.08
N GLU A 113 -4.42 -13.95 -16.08
CA GLU A 113 -5.15 -12.83 -16.70
C GLU A 113 -6.13 -12.18 -15.71
N PRO A 114 -6.46 -10.88 -15.90
CA PRO A 114 -7.51 -10.21 -15.14
C PRO A 114 -8.86 -10.92 -15.23
N VAL A 115 -9.49 -11.10 -14.08
CA VAL A 115 -10.79 -11.74 -13.94
C VAL A 115 -11.90 -10.70 -14.07
N LYS A 116 -12.92 -11.02 -14.88
CA LYS A 116 -14.12 -10.20 -15.08
C LYS A 116 -15.21 -10.54 -14.07
N SER A 117 -15.45 -11.83 -13.82
CA SER A 117 -16.34 -12.32 -12.77
C SER A 117 -15.74 -13.57 -12.13
N TRP A 118 -15.96 -13.75 -10.83
CA TRP A 118 -15.48 -14.93 -10.09
C TRP A 118 -16.50 -16.07 -10.05
N ASN A 119 -17.78 -15.77 -10.23
CA ASN A 119 -18.86 -16.77 -10.16
C ASN A 119 -19.95 -16.49 -11.20
N PRO A 120 -19.94 -17.16 -12.36
CA PRO A 120 -18.89 -18.09 -12.82
C PRO A 120 -17.57 -17.36 -13.08
N LEU A 121 -16.44 -18.09 -13.04
CA LEU A 121 -15.13 -17.54 -13.39
C LEU A 121 -15.10 -17.19 -14.89
N THR A 122 -14.98 -15.90 -15.21
CA THR A 122 -14.86 -15.39 -16.58
C THR A 122 -13.72 -14.38 -16.70
N PHE A 123 -13.13 -14.31 -17.89
CA PHE A 123 -12.07 -13.38 -18.25
C PHE A 123 -12.61 -12.32 -19.21
N TYR A 124 -11.80 -11.29 -19.46
CA TYR A 124 -12.11 -10.26 -20.47
C TYR A 124 -11.78 -10.76 -21.87
N GLU A 125 -12.62 -10.43 -22.84
CA GLU A 125 -12.38 -10.74 -24.24
C GLU A 125 -11.30 -9.81 -24.86
N PRO A 126 -10.64 -10.22 -25.96
CA PRO A 126 -9.72 -9.35 -26.67
C PRO A 126 -10.38 -8.04 -27.11
N GLY A 127 -9.82 -6.90 -26.69
CA GLY A 127 -10.35 -5.57 -26.98
C GLY A 127 -11.47 -5.10 -26.05
N GLU A 128 -11.93 -5.95 -25.13
CA GLU A 128 -12.90 -5.54 -24.10
C GLU A 128 -12.24 -4.58 -23.09
N ALA A 129 -12.98 -3.53 -22.70
CA ALA A 129 -12.54 -2.61 -21.66
C ALA A 129 -12.44 -3.34 -20.31
N ARG A 130 -11.24 -3.31 -19.73
CA ARG A 130 -10.93 -3.96 -18.44
C ARG A 130 -11.14 -3.00 -17.28
N ALA A 131 -11.58 -3.53 -16.14
CA ALA A 131 -11.51 -2.76 -14.88
C ALA A 131 -10.03 -2.53 -14.51
N PRO A 132 -9.67 -1.34 -14.00
CA PRO A 132 -8.30 -1.07 -13.59
C PRO A 132 -7.93 -1.96 -12.40
N LEU A 133 -6.74 -2.57 -12.48
CA LEU A 133 -6.20 -3.32 -11.36
C LEU A 133 -5.85 -2.39 -10.20
N ARG A 134 -6.05 -2.89 -9.00
CA ARG A 134 -5.79 -2.20 -7.74
C ARG A 134 -4.65 -2.90 -7.01
N LYS A 135 -3.60 -2.17 -6.62
CA LYS A 135 -2.47 -2.68 -5.83
C LYS A 135 -2.22 -1.80 -4.60
N CYS A 136 -1.06 -1.96 -3.97
CA CYS A 136 -0.64 -1.18 -2.79
C CYS A 136 -0.75 0.33 -3.01
N THR A 137 -0.39 0.84 -4.18
CA THR A 137 -0.48 2.29 -4.47
C THR A 137 -1.91 2.80 -4.36
N GLU A 138 -2.89 2.14 -4.99
CA GLU A 138 -4.28 2.55 -4.89
C GLU A 138 -4.82 2.40 -3.46
N TRP A 139 -4.38 1.40 -2.70
CA TRP A 139 -4.75 1.28 -1.29
C TRP A 139 -4.19 2.40 -0.44
N THR A 140 -2.90 2.69 -0.57
CA THR A 140 -2.24 3.72 0.21
C THR A 140 -2.77 5.12 -0.13
N GLU A 141 -2.80 5.49 -1.41
CA GLU A 141 -3.13 6.85 -1.86
C GLU A 141 -4.64 7.14 -1.77
N GLN A 142 -5.51 6.16 -2.09
CA GLN A 142 -6.94 6.41 -2.22
C GLN A 142 -7.76 5.98 -1.00
N GLN A 143 -7.21 5.17 -0.10
CA GLN A 143 -7.92 4.71 1.10
C GLN A 143 -7.17 5.05 2.39
N ALA A 144 -5.96 4.54 2.57
CA ALA A 144 -5.27 4.62 3.86
C ALA A 144 -4.94 6.06 4.27
N ILE A 145 -4.28 6.84 3.39
CA ILE A 145 -3.91 8.22 3.68
C ILE A 145 -5.16 9.09 3.92
N PRO A 146 -6.19 9.08 3.04
CA PRO A 146 -7.42 9.84 3.29
C PRO A 146 -8.14 9.43 4.58
N ALA A 147 -8.17 8.14 4.92
CA ALA A 147 -8.81 7.66 6.14
C ALA A 147 -8.08 8.17 7.39
N LEU A 148 -6.75 8.09 7.43
CA LEU A 148 -5.95 8.59 8.54
C LEU A 148 -6.08 10.10 8.72
N GLN A 149 -6.10 10.86 7.62
CA GLN A 149 -6.31 12.30 7.65
C GLN A 149 -7.72 12.65 8.15
N LYS A 150 -8.75 11.98 7.63
CA LYS A 150 -10.14 12.18 8.06
C LYS A 150 -10.37 11.84 9.53
N ALA A 151 -9.65 10.86 10.06
CA ALA A 151 -9.68 10.49 11.47
C ALA A 151 -8.86 11.43 12.38
N GLY A 152 -8.14 12.41 11.81
CA GLY A 152 -7.25 13.30 12.57
C GLY A 152 -5.98 12.62 13.08
N LEU A 153 -5.66 11.43 12.58
CA LEU A 153 -4.46 10.66 12.95
C LEU A 153 -3.21 11.14 12.18
N ILE A 154 -3.40 11.85 11.07
CA ILE A 154 -2.34 12.63 10.41
C ILE A 154 -2.80 14.08 10.34
N VAL A 155 -2.05 14.97 10.99
CA VAL A 155 -2.30 16.41 10.98
C VAL A 155 -1.10 17.17 10.39
N GLN A 156 -1.39 18.23 9.64
CA GLN A 156 -0.38 19.20 9.23
C GLN A 156 0.00 20.06 10.45
N LYS A 157 1.28 20.40 10.58
CA LYS A 157 1.75 21.38 11.58
C LYS A 157 1.71 22.79 11.02
#